data_AF-A0A3C1PK14-F1
#
_entry.id   AF-A0A3C1PK14-F1
#
_cell.length_a   1.000
_cell.length_b   1.000
_cell.length_c   1.000
_cell.angle_alpha   90.00
_cell.angle_beta   90.00
_cell.angle_gamma   90.00
#
_symmetry.space_group_name_H-M   'P 1'
#
loop_
_entity.id
_entity.type
_entity.pdbx_description
1 polymer ?
#
loop_
_entity_poly.entity_id
_entity_poly.type
_entity_poly.pdbx_seq_one_letter_code
_entity_poly.pdbx_strand_id
1 'polypeptide(L)'
;YYNEIVCDPADVDKIYSTETVTKVTLDGGKTWNAVGLKARHVDDHAIWIDPTDTKHFMIGGDGGIYETYDSGENFRHISNLSVTQFYRVGLDNSEPFYWIYGGTQDNNSMGGPSNSVRADGVPSENWITTIGGDGFFNRIDPKNPNIVYSESQYGNISRFDKLSGEQLFIRPQPAKGELTYRWHWNSPFIISHHNNEQLYMAANKVFRTNDRGHSWKTISDDLTAQLDRTNTWQVMGKYWPTDAIAKDVSTSLFG
;
A
#
# COMPACT_ATOMS: atom_id res chain seq x y z
N TYR A 1 8.23 -1.32 13.96
CA TYR A 1 6.97 -1.29 13.21
C TYR A 1 6.01 -2.19 13.94
N TYR A 2 6.27 -3.49 13.94
CA TYR A 2 5.71 -4.45 14.90
C TYR A 2 6.60 -4.62 16.14
N ASN A 3 6.14 -5.41 17.12
CA ASN A 3 6.84 -5.89 18.33
C ASN A 3 6.59 -5.14 19.65
N GLU A 4 5.37 -4.65 19.91
CA GLU A 4 4.99 -4.28 21.28
C GLU A 4 4.36 -5.47 21.99
N ILE A 5 4.77 -5.70 23.25
CA ILE A 5 4.16 -6.66 24.15
C ILE A 5 3.37 -5.88 25.20
N VAL A 6 2.07 -6.16 25.32
CA VAL A 6 1.19 -5.50 26.27
C VAL A 6 0.51 -6.53 27.15
N CYS A 7 0.77 -6.45 28.45
CA CYS A 7 0.13 -7.30 29.44
C CYS A 7 -1.28 -6.80 29.75
N ASP A 8 -2.21 -7.74 29.96
CA ASP A 8 -3.52 -7.43 30.49
C ASP A 8 -3.39 -6.88 31.94
N PRO A 9 -4.13 -5.82 32.31
CA PRO A 9 -4.01 -5.18 33.62
C PRO A 9 -4.63 -6.00 34.77
N ALA A 10 -5.46 -7.01 34.48
CA ALA A 10 -6.16 -7.82 35.48
C ALA A 10 -5.70 -9.30 35.50
N ASP A 11 -5.13 -9.80 34.40
CA ASP A 11 -4.69 -11.19 34.26
C ASP A 11 -3.23 -11.28 33.78
N VAL A 12 -2.34 -11.77 34.66
CA VAL A 12 -0.90 -11.87 34.38
C VAL A 12 -0.56 -12.90 33.28
N ASP A 13 -1.44 -13.88 33.04
CA ASP A 13 -1.23 -14.90 32.01
C ASP A 13 -1.74 -14.46 30.63
N LYS A 14 -2.49 -13.34 30.58
CA LYS A 14 -3.02 -12.75 29.35
C LYS A 14 -2.11 -11.64 28.82
N ILE A 15 -1.54 -11.87 27.64
CA ILE A 15 -0.56 -10.97 27.03
C ILE A 15 -0.85 -10.84 25.54
N TYR A 16 -0.75 -9.62 25.02
CA TYR A 16 -0.88 -9.31 23.61
C TYR A 16 0.49 -9.01 22.98
N SER A 17 0.69 -9.43 21.74
CA SER A 17 1.85 -9.11 20.91
C SER A 17 1.37 -8.42 19.64
N THR A 18 1.72 -7.15 19.45
CA THR A 18 1.38 -6.39 18.24
C THR A 18 2.26 -6.81 17.07
N GLU A 19 1.61 -7.24 15.99
CA GLU A 19 2.21 -7.78 14.78
C GLU A 19 1.36 -7.37 13.57
N THR A 20 1.70 -7.83 12.37
CA THR A 20 0.77 -7.79 11.22
C THR A 20 -0.62 -8.30 11.61
N VAL A 21 -0.71 -9.35 12.44
CA VAL A 21 -1.95 -9.71 13.12
C VAL A 21 -1.64 -9.85 14.59
N THR A 22 -2.18 -8.95 15.42
CA THR A 22 -2.01 -9.05 16.88
C THR A 22 -2.36 -10.45 17.37
N LYS A 23 -1.49 -11.02 18.21
CA LYS A 23 -1.72 -12.30 18.87
C LYS A 23 -1.95 -12.11 20.36
N VAL A 24 -2.73 -13.01 20.95
CA VAL A 24 -2.98 -13.08 22.38
C VAL A 24 -2.63 -14.46 22.92
N THR A 25 -1.97 -14.50 24.07
CA THR A 25 -1.80 -15.69 24.91
C THR A 25 -2.72 -15.56 26.12
N LEU A 26 -3.17 -16.70 26.67
CA LEU A 26 -3.89 -16.80 27.94
C LEU A 26 -3.19 -17.72 28.95
N ASP A 27 -1.96 -18.16 28.66
CA ASP A 27 -1.20 -19.13 29.46
C ASP A 27 0.26 -18.70 29.71
N GLY A 28 0.50 -17.39 29.75
CA GLY A 28 1.82 -16.80 30.01
C GLY A 28 2.81 -16.95 28.85
N GLY A 29 2.32 -17.12 27.62
CA GLY A 29 3.11 -17.12 26.38
C GLY A 29 3.46 -18.51 25.84
N LYS A 30 2.83 -19.57 26.36
CA LYS A 30 3.05 -20.95 25.87
C LYS A 30 2.30 -21.19 24.57
N THR A 31 1.09 -20.64 24.45
CA THR A 31 0.28 -20.70 23.23
C THR A 31 -0.23 -19.32 22.81
N TRP A 32 -0.25 -19.06 21.50
CA TRP A 32 -0.63 -17.76 20.94
C TRP A 32 -1.71 -17.95 19.88
N ASN A 33 -2.77 -17.17 19.98
CA ASN A 33 -3.89 -17.16 19.04
C ASN A 33 -4.01 -15.77 18.40
N ALA A 34 -4.43 -15.70 17.14
CA ALA A 34 -4.71 -14.43 16.50
C ALA A 34 -5.92 -13.74 17.15
N VAL A 35 -5.81 -12.44 17.40
CA VAL A 35 -6.96 -11.58 17.69
C VAL A 35 -7.78 -11.42 16.41
N GLY A 36 -9.11 -11.35 16.52
CA GLY A 36 -10.00 -11.25 15.37
C GLY A 36 -9.70 -10.07 14.47
N LEU A 37 -9.99 -10.20 13.17
CA LEU A 37 -9.74 -9.18 12.14
C LEU A 37 -11.04 -8.60 11.56
N LYS A 38 -12.18 -8.92 12.16
CA LYS A 38 -13.48 -8.55 11.60
C LYS A 38 -13.65 -7.03 11.63
N ALA A 39 -13.86 -6.45 10.43
CA ALA A 39 -14.05 -5.01 10.22
C ALA A 39 -12.86 -4.12 10.64
N ARG A 40 -11.63 -4.66 10.59
CA ARG A 40 -10.40 -3.89 10.82
C ARG A 40 -9.29 -4.23 9.84
N HIS A 41 -8.31 -3.33 9.75
CA HIS A 41 -7.05 -3.56 9.06
C HIS A 41 -6.10 -4.41 9.91
N VAL A 42 -5.10 -4.98 9.24
CA VAL A 42 -3.93 -5.63 9.83
C VAL A 42 -2.88 -4.58 10.21
N ASP A 43 -1.67 -5.00 10.53
CA ASP A 43 -0.53 -4.12 10.80
C ASP A 43 -0.73 -3.26 12.05
N ASP A 44 -0.84 -3.97 13.17
CA ASP A 44 -1.14 -3.39 14.47
C ASP A 44 0.12 -2.86 15.14
N HIS A 45 0.06 -1.63 15.65
CA HIS A 45 1.20 -0.92 16.24
C HIS A 45 1.06 -0.72 17.74
N ALA A 46 -0.16 -0.47 18.21
CA ALA A 46 -0.44 -0.13 19.59
C ALA A 46 -1.75 -0.76 20.06
N ILE A 47 -1.82 -1.08 21.35
CA ILE A 47 -3.02 -1.54 22.01
C ILE A 47 -3.20 -0.83 23.36
N TRP A 48 -4.42 -0.39 23.64
CA TRP A 48 -4.83 0.12 24.95
C TRP A 48 -5.93 -0.77 25.49
N ILE A 49 -5.79 -1.23 26.74
CA ILE A 49 -6.74 -2.12 27.41
C ILE A 49 -7.37 -1.35 28.57
N ASP A 50 -8.70 -1.39 28.67
CA ASP A 50 -9.41 -0.79 29.79
C ASP A 50 -9.08 -1.55 31.10
N PRO A 51 -8.52 -0.89 32.12
CA PRO A 51 -8.14 -1.55 33.37
C PRO A 51 -9.32 -2.01 34.23
N THR A 52 -10.54 -1.56 33.92
CA THR A 52 -11.76 -1.92 34.64
C THR A 52 -12.61 -2.97 33.92
N ASP A 53 -12.40 -3.14 32.60
CA ASP A 53 -13.05 -4.18 31.79
C ASP A 53 -12.13 -4.62 30.65
N THR A 54 -11.40 -5.72 30.83
CA THR A 54 -10.37 -6.13 29.87
C THR A 54 -10.90 -6.81 28.60
N LYS A 55 -12.24 -6.88 28.45
CA LYS A 55 -12.90 -7.16 27.18
C LYS A 55 -13.00 -5.92 26.29
N HIS A 56 -12.92 -4.74 26.90
CA HIS A 56 -12.86 -3.45 26.21
C HIS A 56 -11.41 -3.06 25.95
N PHE A 57 -11.05 -2.98 24.68
CA PHE A 57 -9.73 -2.50 24.28
C PHE A 57 -9.77 -1.83 22.91
N MET A 58 -8.73 -1.06 22.61
CA MET A 58 -8.53 -0.38 21.34
C MET A 58 -7.21 -0.82 20.73
N ILE A 59 -7.19 -1.06 19.42
CA ILE A 59 -5.99 -1.35 18.63
C ILE A 59 -5.81 -0.27 17.58
N GLY A 60 -4.60 0.28 17.47
CA GLY A 60 -4.20 1.21 16.43
C GLY A 60 -3.19 0.56 15.48
N GLY A 61 -3.37 0.77 14.18
CA GLY A 61 -2.51 0.26 13.11
C GLY A 61 -2.62 1.10 11.84
N ASP A 62 -2.15 0.57 10.71
CA ASP A 62 -2.07 1.34 9.45
C ASP A 62 -3.42 1.77 8.89
N GLY A 63 -4.47 1.00 9.14
CA GLY A 63 -5.83 1.35 8.74
C GLY A 63 -6.54 2.31 9.69
N GLY A 64 -5.93 2.73 10.80
CA GLY A 64 -6.52 3.62 11.79
C GLY A 64 -6.70 2.99 13.17
N ILE A 65 -7.81 3.32 13.85
CA ILE A 65 -8.10 2.89 15.21
C ILE A 65 -9.36 2.03 15.25
N TYR A 66 -9.29 0.92 15.98
CA TYR A 66 -10.37 -0.05 16.12
C TYR A 66 -10.67 -0.31 17.60
N GLU A 67 -11.94 -0.40 17.95
CA GLU A 67 -12.39 -0.61 19.33
C GLU A 67 -13.26 -1.86 19.42
N THR A 68 -13.10 -2.64 20.50
CA THR A 68 -13.89 -3.84 20.79
C THR A 68 -14.36 -3.82 22.23
N TYR A 69 -15.50 -4.45 22.50
CA TYR A 69 -16.06 -4.68 23.84
C TYR A 69 -16.26 -6.18 24.14
N ASP A 70 -15.77 -7.05 23.26
CA ASP A 70 -15.97 -8.50 23.29
C ASP A 70 -14.66 -9.27 23.12
N SER A 71 -13.56 -8.73 23.65
CA SER A 71 -12.22 -9.33 23.58
C SER A 71 -11.69 -9.53 22.17
N GLY A 72 -12.11 -8.68 21.22
CA GLY A 72 -11.60 -8.69 19.85
C GLY A 72 -12.32 -9.67 18.92
N GLU A 73 -13.52 -10.12 19.26
CA GLU A 73 -14.37 -10.87 18.33
C GLU A 73 -14.95 -9.95 17.25
N ASN A 74 -15.36 -8.74 17.64
CA ASN A 74 -15.87 -7.72 16.74
C ASN A 74 -15.18 -6.37 17.02
N PHE A 75 -14.89 -5.63 15.95
CA PHE A 75 -14.30 -4.30 16.03
C PHE A 75 -15.20 -3.25 15.39
N ARG A 76 -15.18 -2.05 15.98
CA ARG A 76 -15.69 -0.81 15.42
C ARG A 76 -14.53 0.04 14.93
N HIS A 77 -14.51 0.38 13.65
CA HIS A 77 -13.54 1.31 13.09
C HIS A 77 -13.90 2.76 13.44
N ILE A 78 -12.94 3.51 13.99
CA ILE A 78 -13.06 4.94 14.28
C ILE A 78 -12.72 5.73 13.01
N SER A 79 -13.71 5.88 12.13
CA SER A 79 -13.53 6.38 10.75
C SER A 79 -13.52 7.90 10.59
N ASN A 80 -13.52 8.67 11.69
CA ASN A 80 -13.60 10.14 11.66
C ASN A 80 -12.26 10.82 11.98
N LEU A 81 -11.14 10.10 11.84
CA LEU A 81 -9.80 10.62 12.04
C LEU A 81 -9.13 10.92 10.69
N SER A 82 -8.55 12.11 10.55
CA SER A 82 -7.80 12.51 9.34
C SER A 82 -6.34 12.06 9.44
N VAL A 83 -6.11 10.74 9.46
CA VAL A 83 -4.78 10.13 9.66
C VAL A 83 -4.22 9.43 8.43
N THR A 84 -4.94 9.43 7.30
CA THR A 84 -4.48 8.84 6.04
C THR A 84 -3.21 9.51 5.55
N GLN A 85 -2.16 8.70 5.32
CA GLN A 85 -0.89 9.17 4.80
C GLN A 85 -0.79 8.94 3.29
N PHE A 86 -0.84 10.01 2.52
CA PHE A 86 -0.60 9.98 1.08
C PHE A 86 0.90 10.09 0.78
N TYR A 87 1.43 9.17 -0.03
CA TYR A 87 2.80 9.28 -0.53
C TYR A 87 2.94 10.37 -1.59
N ARG A 88 1.95 10.46 -2.49
CA ARG A 88 1.92 11.41 -3.61
C ARG A 88 0.47 11.69 -4.01
N VAL A 89 0.24 12.88 -4.55
CA VAL A 89 -1.07 13.29 -5.08
C VAL A 89 -1.00 13.57 -6.59
N GLY A 90 -2.10 13.32 -7.29
CA GLY A 90 -2.34 13.65 -8.70
C GLY A 90 -3.74 14.22 -8.86
N LEU A 91 -3.91 15.15 -9.81
CA LEU A 91 -5.16 15.86 -10.03
C LEU A 91 -5.71 15.54 -11.42
N ASP A 92 -7.04 15.52 -11.56
CA ASP A 92 -7.68 15.53 -12.88
C ASP A 92 -8.08 16.95 -13.32
N ASN A 93 -8.66 17.07 -14.51
CA ASN A 93 -9.13 18.33 -15.08
C ASN A 93 -10.67 18.46 -15.04
N SER A 94 -11.34 17.75 -14.13
CA SER A 94 -12.81 17.80 -14.02
C SER A 94 -13.26 19.18 -13.49
N GLU A 95 -14.40 19.66 -13.97
CA GLU A 95 -15.04 20.91 -13.55
C GLU A 95 -16.50 20.63 -13.15
N PRO A 96 -17.10 21.35 -12.17
CA PRO A 96 -16.55 22.50 -11.43
C PRO A 96 -15.59 22.13 -10.29
N PHE A 97 -15.50 20.83 -9.96
CA PHE A 97 -14.59 20.34 -8.92
C PHE A 97 -13.71 19.25 -9.51
N TYR A 98 -12.42 19.55 -9.61
CA TYR A 98 -11.42 18.56 -9.99
C TYR A 98 -11.32 17.48 -8.91
N TRP A 99 -10.90 16.29 -9.30
CA TRP A 99 -10.63 15.20 -8.38
C TRP A 99 -9.17 15.17 -7.95
N ILE A 100 -8.97 14.77 -6.71
CA ILE A 100 -7.67 14.52 -6.10
C ILE A 100 -7.54 13.01 -5.97
N TYR A 101 -6.42 12.48 -6.43
CA TYR A 101 -6.05 11.07 -6.29
C TYR A 101 -4.75 11.00 -5.52
N GLY A 102 -4.60 9.94 -4.74
CA GLY A 102 -3.34 9.66 -4.09
C GLY A 102 -3.22 8.21 -3.71
N GLY A 103 -1.97 7.77 -3.69
CA GLY A 103 -1.60 6.48 -3.17
C GLY A 103 -1.29 6.60 -1.68
N THR A 104 -1.87 5.71 -0.88
CA THR A 104 -1.70 5.73 0.57
C THR A 104 -0.82 4.58 1.05
N GLN A 105 -0.22 4.76 2.24
CA GLN A 105 0.45 3.67 2.94
C GLN A 105 -0.58 2.64 3.42
N ASP A 106 -0.38 1.39 3.01
CA ASP A 106 -1.11 0.17 3.35
C ASP A 106 -2.63 0.23 3.17
N ASN A 107 -3.16 1.29 2.52
CA ASN A 107 -4.60 1.56 2.49
C ASN A 107 -5.12 1.95 1.10
N ASN A 108 -4.53 1.34 0.05
CA ASN A 108 -4.93 1.46 -1.35
C ASN A 108 -4.53 2.80 -2.02
N SER A 109 -4.67 2.88 -3.34
CA SER A 109 -4.83 4.18 -4.01
C SER A 109 -6.30 4.54 -4.10
N MET A 110 -6.60 5.82 -3.90
CA MET A 110 -7.96 6.33 -3.90
C MET A 110 -8.03 7.73 -4.51
N GLY A 111 -9.23 8.14 -4.90
CA GLY A 111 -9.47 9.53 -5.27
C GLY A 111 -10.92 9.96 -5.07
N GLY A 112 -11.10 11.26 -4.91
CA GLY A 112 -12.40 11.89 -4.68
C GLY A 112 -12.40 13.35 -5.12
N PRO A 113 -13.57 14.01 -5.16
CA PRO A 113 -13.68 15.39 -5.57
C PRO A 113 -13.00 16.33 -4.56
N SER A 114 -12.41 17.41 -5.05
CA SER A 114 -11.79 18.46 -4.22
C SER A 114 -12.80 19.25 -3.39
N ASN A 115 -14.07 19.28 -3.82
CA ASN A 115 -15.14 19.98 -3.13
C ASN A 115 -16.52 19.40 -3.47
N SER A 116 -17.55 19.89 -2.81
CA SER A 116 -18.94 19.45 -2.91
C SER A 116 -19.86 20.67 -2.90
N VAL A 117 -21.01 20.58 -3.57
CA VAL A 117 -22.09 21.58 -3.45
C VAL A 117 -22.84 21.48 -2.13
N ARG A 118 -22.57 20.43 -1.34
CA ARG A 118 -23.21 20.21 -0.06
C ARG A 118 -22.54 21.06 1.03
N ALA A 119 -23.34 21.59 1.93
CA ALA A 119 -22.86 22.43 3.03
C ALA A 119 -21.98 21.68 4.05
N ASP A 120 -22.13 20.35 4.13
CA ASP A 120 -21.36 19.45 5.01
C ASP A 120 -20.01 19.02 4.41
N GLY A 121 -19.67 19.45 3.18
CA GLY A 121 -18.41 19.16 2.52
C GLY A 121 -18.42 17.89 1.67
N VAL A 122 -17.23 17.33 1.44
CA VAL A 122 -17.05 16.07 0.69
C VAL A 122 -17.12 14.90 1.66
N PRO A 123 -18.17 14.07 1.58
CA PRO A 123 -18.28 12.92 2.46
C PRO A 123 -17.36 11.77 1.96
N SER A 124 -16.94 10.89 2.87
CA SER A 124 -15.93 9.85 2.58
C SER A 124 -16.36 8.88 1.48
N GLU A 125 -17.66 8.62 1.33
CA GLU A 125 -18.20 7.74 0.28
C GLU A 125 -17.99 8.28 -1.15
N ASN A 126 -17.68 9.56 -1.31
CA ASN A 126 -17.34 10.14 -2.61
C ASN A 126 -15.90 9.79 -3.05
N TRP A 127 -15.10 9.23 -2.15
CA TRP A 127 -13.77 8.72 -2.48
C TRP A 127 -13.85 7.25 -2.87
N ILE A 128 -13.26 6.91 -4.02
CA ILE A 128 -13.26 5.56 -4.57
C ILE A 128 -11.85 4.99 -4.55
N THR A 129 -11.75 3.68 -4.35
CA THR A 129 -10.48 2.94 -4.49
C THR A 129 -10.22 2.62 -5.96
N THR A 130 -9.00 2.84 -6.44
CA THR A 130 -8.60 2.56 -7.83
C THR A 130 -7.72 1.32 -7.98
N ILE A 131 -6.91 1.01 -6.96
CA ILE A 131 -6.11 -0.22 -6.86
C ILE A 131 -5.78 -0.50 -5.39
N GLY A 132 -5.73 -1.78 -5.01
CA GLY A 132 -5.33 -2.18 -3.66
C GLY A 132 -3.82 -2.26 -3.41
N GLY A 133 -3.44 -2.45 -2.15
CA GLY A 133 -2.04 -2.46 -1.68
C GLY A 133 -1.55 -1.07 -1.28
N ASP A 134 -0.24 -0.87 -1.14
CA ASP A 134 0.32 0.48 -1.01
C ASP A 134 0.16 1.19 -2.33
N GLY A 135 -0.42 2.39 -2.30
CA GLY A 135 -0.50 3.23 -3.49
C GLY A 135 0.67 4.21 -3.55
N PHE A 136 1.20 4.50 -4.74
CA PHE A 136 2.14 5.62 -4.91
C PHE A 136 1.73 6.56 -6.05
N PHE A 137 2.24 6.34 -7.26
CA PHE A 137 2.00 7.26 -8.37
C PHE A 137 0.58 7.12 -8.90
N ASN A 138 -0.09 8.25 -9.04
CA ASN A 138 -1.40 8.33 -9.69
C ASN A 138 -1.33 9.34 -10.83
N ARG A 139 -1.86 8.99 -12.00
CA ARG A 139 -1.95 9.86 -13.19
C ARG A 139 -3.32 9.69 -13.82
N ILE A 140 -3.91 10.77 -14.27
CA ILE A 140 -5.25 10.78 -14.85
C ILE A 140 -5.12 11.22 -16.31
N ASP A 141 -5.84 10.55 -17.21
CA ASP A 141 -5.84 10.94 -18.62
C ASP A 141 -6.36 12.39 -18.73
N PRO A 142 -5.56 13.33 -19.26
CA PRO A 142 -5.90 14.75 -19.27
C PRO A 142 -7.09 15.09 -20.18
N LYS A 143 -7.51 14.17 -21.06
CA LYS A 143 -8.68 14.34 -21.95
C LYS A 143 -9.89 13.52 -21.51
N ASN A 144 -9.71 12.50 -20.68
CA ASN A 144 -10.79 11.67 -20.17
C ASN A 144 -10.58 11.39 -18.68
N PRO A 145 -11.19 12.18 -17.78
CA PRO A 145 -10.98 12.02 -16.34
C PRO A 145 -11.44 10.67 -15.80
N ASN A 146 -12.25 9.90 -16.55
CA ASN A 146 -12.64 8.55 -16.13
C ASN A 146 -11.47 7.55 -16.17
N ILE A 147 -10.43 7.81 -16.96
CA ILE A 147 -9.28 6.91 -17.06
C ILE A 147 -8.21 7.33 -16.06
N VAL A 148 -8.06 6.53 -15.01
CA VAL A 148 -7.09 6.74 -13.93
C VAL A 148 -6.06 5.62 -13.97
N TYR A 149 -4.79 6.00 -13.96
CA TYR A 149 -3.68 5.07 -13.81
C TYR A 149 -3.15 5.19 -12.39
N SER A 150 -3.05 4.05 -11.71
CA SER A 150 -2.63 3.98 -10.31
C SER A 150 -1.58 2.89 -10.16
N GLU A 151 -0.48 3.22 -9.50
CA GLU A 151 0.63 2.31 -9.22
C GLU A 151 0.62 1.86 -7.76
N SER A 152 0.90 0.57 -7.58
CA SER A 152 1.17 -0.10 -6.31
C SER A 152 2.49 -0.85 -6.39
N GLN A 153 2.88 -1.48 -5.29
CA GLN A 153 4.23 -1.97 -5.05
C GLN A 153 4.84 -2.73 -6.23
N TYR A 154 6.15 -2.57 -6.42
CA TYR A 154 6.92 -3.30 -7.43
C TYR A 154 6.41 -3.06 -8.86
N GLY A 155 6.04 -1.81 -9.14
CA GLY A 155 5.58 -1.38 -10.45
C GLY A 155 4.30 -2.06 -10.90
N ASN A 156 3.50 -2.59 -9.98
CA ASN A 156 2.14 -2.98 -10.31
C ASN A 156 1.38 -1.71 -10.70
N ILE A 157 0.84 -1.67 -11.91
CA ILE A 157 0.08 -0.51 -12.39
C ILE A 157 -1.24 -1.01 -12.95
N SER A 158 -2.33 -0.35 -12.58
CA SER A 158 -3.64 -0.57 -13.19
C SER A 158 -4.16 0.67 -13.88
N ARG A 159 -4.88 0.44 -14.97
CA ARG A 159 -5.80 1.40 -15.56
C ARG A 159 -7.20 1.11 -15.02
N PHE A 160 -7.77 2.08 -14.32
CA PHE A 160 -9.11 2.05 -13.76
C PHE A 160 -10.01 3.00 -14.56
N ASP A 161 -11.17 2.52 -14.99
CA ASP A 161 -12.22 3.33 -15.61
C ASP A 161 -13.32 3.62 -14.60
N LYS A 162 -13.43 4.88 -14.15
CA LYS A 162 -14.43 5.31 -13.15
C LYS A 162 -15.87 5.11 -13.62
N LEU A 163 -16.12 5.14 -14.94
CA LEU A 163 -17.48 5.05 -15.46
C LEU A 163 -18.02 3.62 -15.37
N SER A 164 -17.19 2.64 -15.71
CA SER A 164 -17.56 1.23 -15.72
C SER A 164 -17.16 0.49 -14.43
N GLY A 165 -16.21 1.02 -13.67
CA GLY A 165 -15.54 0.34 -12.57
C GLY A 165 -14.52 -0.71 -13.03
N GLU A 166 -14.22 -0.80 -14.33
CA GLU A 166 -13.25 -1.75 -14.85
C GLU A 166 -11.84 -1.43 -14.35
N GLN A 167 -11.14 -2.45 -13.85
CA GLN A 167 -9.73 -2.37 -13.50
C GLN A 167 -8.92 -3.36 -14.35
N LEU A 168 -7.94 -2.83 -15.09
CA LEU A 168 -7.02 -3.65 -15.88
C LEU A 168 -5.58 -3.45 -15.41
N PHE A 169 -4.90 -4.53 -15.05
CA PHE A 169 -3.47 -4.51 -14.78
C PHE A 169 -2.69 -4.38 -16.09
N ILE A 170 -1.83 -3.37 -16.16
CA ILE A 170 -1.10 -2.99 -17.37
C ILE A 170 0.41 -2.98 -17.15
N ARG A 171 0.94 -3.71 -16.15
CA ARG A 171 2.38 -3.76 -15.91
C ARG A 171 3.11 -4.43 -17.10
N PRO A 172 4.20 -3.82 -17.64
CA PRO A 172 5.03 -4.46 -18.65
C PRO A 172 5.48 -5.87 -18.25
N GLN A 173 5.38 -6.80 -19.19
CA GLN A 173 5.81 -8.20 -19.00
C GLN A 173 7.05 -8.49 -19.86
N PRO A 174 7.97 -9.34 -19.39
CA PRO A 174 9.11 -9.79 -20.19
C PRO A 174 8.63 -10.63 -21.39
N ALA A 175 9.40 -10.63 -22.48
CA ALA A 175 9.12 -11.52 -23.60
C ALA A 175 9.38 -12.99 -23.20
N LYS A 176 8.84 -13.93 -23.98
CA LYS A 176 9.06 -15.36 -23.74
C LYS A 176 10.55 -15.69 -23.77
N GLY A 177 11.07 -16.21 -22.65
CA GLY A 177 12.48 -16.58 -22.50
C GLY A 177 13.38 -15.47 -21.94
N GLU A 178 12.85 -14.28 -21.68
CA GLU A 178 13.57 -13.23 -20.98
C GLU A 178 13.40 -13.35 -19.45
N LEU A 179 14.39 -12.85 -18.71
CA LEU A 179 14.28 -12.69 -17.27
C LEU A 179 13.24 -11.61 -16.92
N THR A 180 12.65 -11.73 -15.73
CA THR A 180 11.75 -10.69 -15.21
C THR A 180 12.48 -9.35 -15.06
N TYR A 181 11.72 -8.26 -15.11
CA TYR A 181 12.23 -6.93 -14.85
C TYR A 181 12.43 -6.69 -13.35
N ARG A 182 13.43 -5.88 -13.02
CA ARG A 182 13.72 -5.47 -11.64
C ARG A 182 13.00 -4.17 -11.35
N TRP A 183 11.92 -4.26 -10.58
CA TRP A 183 11.07 -3.12 -10.23
C TRP A 183 11.51 -2.48 -8.91
N HIS A 184 11.41 -1.16 -8.84
CA HIS A 184 11.52 -0.45 -7.58
C HIS A 184 10.22 -0.58 -6.78
N TRP A 185 10.28 -0.42 -5.46
CA TRP A 185 9.08 -0.47 -4.60
C TRP A 185 8.01 0.51 -5.06
N ASN A 186 8.39 1.76 -5.35
CA ASN A 186 7.56 2.78 -6.00
C ASN A 186 8.10 3.09 -7.41
N SER A 187 7.65 2.36 -8.41
CA SER A 187 8.17 2.51 -9.77
C SER A 187 7.54 3.70 -10.49
N PRO A 188 8.34 4.63 -11.05
CA PRO A 188 7.80 5.83 -11.65
C PRO A 188 7.12 5.53 -12.99
N PHE A 189 6.01 6.23 -13.25
CA PHE A 189 5.40 6.30 -14.56
C PHE A 189 4.82 7.70 -14.84
N ILE A 190 4.68 8.02 -16.13
CA ILE A 190 4.11 9.29 -16.59
C ILE A 190 3.21 9.07 -17.81
N ILE A 191 2.27 9.98 -18.00
CA ILE A 191 1.53 10.14 -19.27
C ILE A 191 2.27 11.20 -20.08
N SER A 192 2.42 10.99 -21.39
CA SER A 192 3.03 11.97 -22.29
C SER A 192 2.16 13.23 -22.37
N HIS A 193 2.79 14.41 -22.26
CA HIS A 193 2.10 15.69 -22.44
C HIS A 193 1.62 15.92 -23.89
N HIS A 194 2.20 15.21 -24.86
CA HIS A 194 1.87 15.37 -26.28
C HIS A 194 0.79 14.39 -26.76
N ASN A 195 0.64 13.25 -26.08
CA ASN A 195 -0.32 12.20 -26.44
C ASN A 195 -0.80 11.48 -25.17
N ASN A 196 -2.08 11.63 -24.83
CA ASN A 196 -2.67 11.05 -23.62
C ASN A 196 -2.80 9.52 -23.65
N GLU A 197 -2.63 8.88 -24.81
CA GLU A 197 -2.63 7.42 -24.95
C GLU A 197 -1.24 6.82 -24.71
N GLN A 198 -0.22 7.67 -24.64
CA GLN A 198 1.17 7.26 -24.50
C GLN A 198 1.64 7.41 -23.06
N LEU A 199 2.14 6.32 -22.50
CA LEU A 199 2.71 6.29 -21.15
C LEU A 199 4.14 5.78 -21.20
N TYR A 200 4.92 6.22 -20.22
CA TYR A 200 6.26 5.73 -19.97
C TYR A 200 6.34 5.20 -18.54
N MET A 201 7.02 4.08 -18.36
CA MET A 201 7.24 3.44 -17.06
C MET A 201 8.67 2.90 -16.99
N ALA A 202 9.25 2.87 -15.81
CA ALA A 202 10.63 2.40 -15.64
C ALA A 202 10.76 1.29 -14.57
N ALA A 203 11.49 0.25 -14.94
CA ALA A 203 12.13 -0.74 -14.08
C ALA A 203 13.66 -0.59 -14.21
N ASN A 204 14.41 -1.69 -14.25
CA ASN A 204 15.77 -1.69 -14.82
C ASN A 204 15.82 -1.27 -16.30
N LYS A 205 14.68 -1.24 -17.00
CA LYS A 205 14.55 -0.72 -18.38
C LYS A 205 13.41 0.29 -18.46
N VAL A 206 13.40 1.10 -19.51
CA VAL A 206 12.30 2.02 -19.82
C VAL A 206 11.35 1.39 -20.82
N PHE A 207 10.05 1.50 -20.53
CA PHE A 207 8.97 1.01 -21.36
C PHE A 207 8.12 2.16 -21.86
N ARG A 208 7.56 1.98 -23.07
CA ARG A 208 6.60 2.90 -23.68
C ARG A 208 5.40 2.13 -24.20
N THR A 209 4.21 2.58 -23.85
CA THR A 209 2.95 2.19 -24.50
C THR A 209 2.47 3.33 -25.38
N ASN A 210 1.75 3.02 -26.46
CA ASN A 210 1.02 4.00 -27.27
C ASN A 210 -0.51 3.78 -27.25
N ASP A 211 -0.99 2.82 -26.45
CA ASP A 211 -2.37 2.35 -26.43
C ASP A 211 -2.91 2.23 -24.99
N ARG A 212 -2.60 3.20 -24.13
CA ARG A 212 -3.07 3.25 -22.73
C ARG A 212 -2.71 2.01 -21.90
N GLY A 213 -1.58 1.37 -22.19
CA GLY A 213 -1.04 0.25 -21.43
C GLY A 213 -1.50 -1.12 -21.90
N HIS A 214 -2.21 -1.21 -23.04
CA HIS A 214 -2.57 -2.51 -23.61
C HIS A 214 -1.34 -3.28 -24.09
N SER A 215 -0.36 -2.58 -24.67
CA SER A 215 0.91 -3.17 -25.09
C SER A 215 2.08 -2.26 -24.74
N TRP A 216 3.23 -2.87 -24.46
CA TRP A 216 4.45 -2.16 -24.08
C TRP A 216 5.60 -2.51 -25.00
N LYS A 217 6.36 -1.48 -25.39
CA LYS A 217 7.64 -1.59 -26.06
C LYS A 217 8.75 -1.21 -25.10
N THR A 218 9.74 -2.07 -24.95
CA THR A 218 11.01 -1.74 -24.29
C THR A 218 11.81 -0.78 -25.18
N ILE A 219 12.20 0.37 -24.64
CA ILE A 219 12.87 1.44 -25.39
C ILE A 219 14.26 1.79 -24.85
N SER A 220 14.77 1.03 -23.88
CA SER A 220 16.14 1.13 -23.41
C SER A 220 16.73 -0.25 -23.12
N ASP A 221 18.05 -0.31 -23.07
CA ASP A 221 18.78 -1.40 -22.43
C ASP A 221 18.63 -1.34 -20.90
N ASP A 222 19.30 -2.26 -20.20
CA ASP A 222 19.36 -2.26 -18.74
C ASP A 222 20.15 -1.05 -18.22
N LEU A 223 19.48 -0.20 -17.44
CA LEU A 223 19.99 1.06 -16.89
C LEU A 223 20.56 0.92 -15.47
N THR A 224 20.59 -0.29 -14.91
CA THR A 224 21.17 -0.49 -13.57
C THR A 224 22.69 -0.46 -13.61
N ALA A 225 23.32 -0.30 -12.44
CA ALA A 225 24.78 -0.38 -12.31
C ALA A 225 25.35 -1.80 -12.55
N GLN A 226 24.49 -2.83 -12.67
CA GLN A 226 24.88 -4.24 -12.84
C GLN A 226 25.84 -4.75 -11.76
N LEU A 227 25.68 -4.26 -10.52
CA LEU A 227 26.51 -4.65 -9.38
C LEU A 227 25.91 -5.85 -8.64
N ASP A 228 26.77 -6.80 -8.28
CA ASP A 228 26.40 -7.91 -7.40
C ASP A 228 26.46 -7.45 -5.94
N ARG A 229 25.32 -7.03 -5.39
CA ARG A 229 25.23 -6.55 -4.00
C ARG A 229 25.69 -7.59 -2.98
N THR A 230 25.39 -8.86 -3.23
CA THR A 230 25.59 -9.97 -2.28
C THR A 230 27.06 -10.16 -1.93
N ASN A 231 27.97 -9.88 -2.87
CA ASN A 231 29.41 -10.12 -2.71
C ASN A 231 30.29 -8.88 -2.87
N THR A 232 29.76 -7.75 -3.38
CA THR A 232 30.57 -6.56 -3.62
C THR A 232 30.39 -5.47 -2.57
N TRP A 233 29.29 -5.47 -1.82
CA TRP A 233 28.98 -4.42 -0.82
C TRP A 233 28.97 -4.93 0.61
N GLN A 234 29.62 -4.16 1.49
CA GLN A 234 29.55 -4.40 2.93
C GLN A 234 28.28 -3.77 3.50
N VAL A 235 27.45 -4.58 4.18
CA VAL A 235 26.30 -4.10 4.94
C VAL A 235 26.68 -4.19 6.42
N MET A 236 26.62 -3.08 7.14
CA MET A 236 27.12 -2.98 8.52
C MET A 236 28.62 -3.35 8.65
N GLY A 237 29.45 -2.92 7.68
CA GLY A 237 30.91 -3.08 7.73
C GLY A 237 31.43 -4.49 7.47
N LYS A 238 30.58 -5.43 7.02
CA LYS A 238 31.00 -6.78 6.64
C LYS A 238 30.21 -7.34 5.46
N TYR A 239 30.75 -8.40 4.87
CA TYR A 239 30.03 -9.24 3.92
C TYR A 239 29.25 -10.29 4.70
N TRP A 240 27.93 -10.35 4.50
CA TRP A 240 27.09 -11.34 5.17
C TRP A 240 27.16 -12.68 4.43
N PRO A 241 27.33 -13.82 5.13
CA PRO A 241 27.32 -15.13 4.49
C PRO A 241 25.91 -15.48 3.99
N THR A 242 25.80 -16.43 3.07
CA THR A 242 24.52 -16.80 2.43
C THR A 242 23.48 -17.38 3.40
N ASP A 243 23.91 -17.87 4.55
CA ASP A 243 23.07 -18.40 5.63
C ASP A 243 22.65 -17.34 6.67
N ALA A 244 23.00 -16.07 6.45
CA ALA A 244 22.55 -14.99 7.32
C ALA A 244 21.01 -14.92 7.33
N ILE A 245 20.44 -14.85 8.54
CA ILE A 245 18.99 -14.70 8.73
C ILE A 245 18.53 -13.45 8.00
N ALA A 246 17.51 -13.60 7.15
CA ALA A 246 16.93 -12.51 6.38
C ALA A 246 17.94 -11.76 5.49
N LYS A 247 18.98 -12.44 4.98
CA LYS A 247 19.91 -11.85 4.01
C LYS A 247 19.13 -11.33 2.81
N ASP A 248 19.35 -10.05 2.48
CA ASP A 248 18.73 -9.35 1.36
C ASP A 248 17.20 -9.14 1.46
N VAL A 249 16.57 -9.58 2.57
CA VAL A 249 15.13 -9.40 2.84
C VAL A 249 14.84 -7.95 3.27
N SER A 250 13.66 -7.44 2.94
CA SER A 250 13.19 -6.06 3.24
C SER A 250 13.96 -4.93 2.53
N THR A 251 14.80 -5.27 1.55
CA THR A 251 15.29 -4.35 0.52
C THR A 251 14.66 -4.74 -0.82
N SER A 252 14.70 -3.88 -1.85
CA SER A 252 14.11 -4.18 -3.16
C SER A 252 14.49 -5.60 -3.61
N LEU A 253 13.55 -6.32 -4.24
CA LEU A 253 13.65 -7.75 -4.56
C LEU A 253 14.92 -8.17 -5.33
N PHE A 254 15.70 -7.22 -5.83
CA PHE A 254 16.81 -7.47 -6.74
C PHE A 254 18.09 -6.67 -6.49
N GLY A 255 18.19 -5.92 -5.38
CA GLY A 255 19.36 -5.09 -5.09
C GLY A 255 19.45 -3.83 -5.95
#